data_AF-K3WKF1-F1
#
_entry.id   AF-K3WKF1-F1
#
_cell.length_a   1.000
_cell.length_b   1.000
_cell.length_c   1.000
_cell.angle_alpha   90.00
_cell.angle_beta   90.00
_cell.angle_gamma   90.00
#
_symmetry.space_group_name_H-M   'P 1'
#
loop_
_entity.id
_entity.type
_entity.pdbx_description
1 polymer ?
#
loop_
_entity_poly.entity_id
_entity_poly.type
_entity_poly.pdbx_seq_one_letter_code
_entity_poly.pdbx_strand_id
1 'polypeptide(L)'
;MVFTAIRNVLALIIVAAVCTAAQEVKVNSYTYANSKLTGSMTVQNLAYSKVVNVIYANTAQTWGNTCAASYTSGPDSTNKETWSFNCAIGSAGISQFYVEYKDDRILATIFQLESGFINEYTLNQNVKVDGSGLPLSVAIGRYYGDTYDGANNSKGNPWYLTTLSVAETIYRAATAYVKAGSITVTANNQKLFNGASPAGLGLNIATGTYAAGSANFNAIIQGLQTYGDKHIRRVKYHGAAGYHFNEQYNRDTGSVQGVNDLTWSYASLITTNYAREELKALTSSA
;
A
#
# COMPACT_ATOMS: atom_id res chain seq x y z
N MET A 1 18.63 44.69 31.97
CA MET A 1 17.20 44.97 31.72
C MET A 1 16.72 43.97 30.68
N VAL A 2 15.82 43.09 31.11
CA VAL A 2 15.06 42.17 30.26
C VAL A 2 13.86 42.96 29.73
N PHE A 3 13.62 42.95 28.43
CA PHE A 3 12.28 43.22 27.90
C PHE A 3 11.94 42.24 26.78
N THR A 4 11.02 41.36 27.15
CA THR A 4 10.20 40.44 26.40
C THR A 4 9.27 41.18 25.44
N ALA A 5 9.05 40.64 24.23
CA ALA A 5 7.92 41.02 23.37
C ALA A 5 7.37 39.80 22.60
N ILE A 6 6.46 39.09 23.28
CA ILE A 6 5.13 38.60 22.83
C ILE A 6 5.02 38.27 21.32
N ARG A 7 5.12 36.99 20.92
CA ARG A 7 4.02 35.99 20.75
C ARG A 7 2.74 36.51 20.07
N ASN A 8 2.57 36.18 18.79
CA ASN A 8 1.27 35.87 18.18
C ASN A 8 1.50 34.95 16.97
N VAL A 9 1.35 33.64 17.15
CA VAL A 9 1.04 32.72 16.06
C VAL A 9 -0.32 32.14 16.41
N LEU A 10 -1.33 32.47 15.59
CA LEU A 10 -2.64 31.83 15.62
C LEU A 10 -2.44 30.32 15.48
N ALA A 11 -2.66 29.58 16.55
CA ALA A 11 -2.87 28.14 16.46
C ALA A 11 -4.28 27.93 15.88
N LEU A 12 -4.35 27.48 14.63
CA LEU A 12 -5.57 26.92 14.06
C LEU A 12 -5.88 25.63 14.83
N ILE A 13 -6.82 25.70 15.78
CA ILE A 13 -7.32 24.53 16.49
C ILE A 13 -8.21 23.76 15.53
N ILE A 14 -7.62 22.83 14.78
CA ILE A 14 -8.37 21.75 14.15
C ILE A 14 -8.78 20.82 15.28
N VAL A 15 -10.06 20.87 15.69
CA VAL A 15 -10.69 19.82 16.48
C VAL A 15 -10.94 18.63 15.55
N ALA A 16 -9.85 17.99 15.13
CA ALA A 16 -9.92 16.58 14.79
C ALA A 16 -9.79 15.87 16.12
N ALA A 17 -10.75 15.02 16.47
CA ALA A 17 -10.54 14.04 17.52
C ALA A 17 -9.27 13.27 17.14
N VAL A 18 -8.14 13.63 17.76
CA VAL A 18 -6.93 12.82 17.71
C VAL A 18 -7.23 11.63 18.60
N CYS A 19 -7.99 10.69 18.07
CA CYS A 19 -7.84 9.32 18.47
C CYS A 19 -6.36 9.05 18.19
N THR A 20 -5.53 8.93 19.22
CA THR A 20 -4.14 8.53 19.09
C THR A 20 -4.17 7.20 18.37
N ALA A 21 -3.92 7.21 17.05
CA ALA A 21 -3.86 6.00 16.26
C ALA A 21 -2.91 5.04 16.98
N ALA A 22 -3.39 3.84 17.32
CA ALA A 22 -2.54 2.85 17.96
C ALA A 22 -1.33 2.64 17.05
N GLN A 23 -0.15 3.03 17.52
CA GLN A 23 1.05 2.92 16.70
C GLN A 23 1.30 1.44 16.42
N GLU A 24 1.25 1.05 15.15
CA GLU A 24 1.35 -0.36 14.72
C GLU A 24 2.68 -0.98 15.15
N VAL A 25 3.72 -0.17 15.28
CA VAL A 25 5.03 -0.57 15.81
C VAL A 25 5.59 0.51 16.72
N LYS A 26 6.15 0.12 17.85
CA LYS A 26 6.87 0.99 18.77
C LYS A 26 8.16 0.33 19.25
N VAL A 27 9.30 1.00 19.10
CA VAL A 27 10.55 0.56 19.74
C VAL A 27 10.44 0.83 21.24
N ASN A 28 10.66 -0.20 22.06
CA ASN A 28 10.58 -0.12 23.51
C ASN A 28 11.94 0.21 24.12
N SER A 29 12.98 -0.46 23.63
CA SER A 29 14.36 -0.28 24.08
C SER A 29 15.33 -0.63 22.96
N TYR A 30 16.50 0.00 22.97
CA TYR A 30 17.61 -0.36 22.10
C TYR A 30 18.95 -0.01 22.75
N THR A 31 19.98 -0.75 22.38
CA THR A 31 21.37 -0.55 22.78
C THR A 31 22.26 -0.80 21.57
N TYR A 32 23.27 0.05 21.39
CA TYR A 32 24.36 -0.20 20.45
C TYR A 32 25.65 -0.44 21.24
N ALA A 33 26.15 -1.67 21.22
CA ALA A 33 27.39 -2.06 21.88
C ALA A 33 28.03 -3.24 21.14
N ASN A 34 29.36 -3.32 21.17
CA ASN A 34 30.13 -4.44 20.57
C ASN A 34 29.72 -4.72 19.10
N SER A 35 29.56 -3.66 18.32
CA SER A 35 29.14 -3.72 16.90
C SER A 35 27.80 -4.44 16.68
N LYS A 36 26.90 -4.38 17.67
CA LYS A 36 25.54 -4.91 17.57
C LYS A 36 24.53 -3.86 17.99
N LEU A 37 23.50 -3.68 17.16
CA LEU A 37 22.29 -2.97 17.54
C LEU A 37 21.27 -4.02 18.01
N THR A 38 20.96 -4.00 19.30
CA THR A 38 20.00 -4.92 19.91
C THR A 38 18.87 -4.16 20.55
N GLY A 39 17.66 -4.72 20.57
CA GLY A 39 16.56 -4.07 21.25
C GLY A 39 15.28 -4.88 21.24
N SER A 40 14.23 -4.25 21.77
CA SER A 40 12.88 -4.78 21.79
C SER A 40 11.88 -3.77 21.25
N MET A 41 10.79 -4.29 20.72
CA MET A 41 9.71 -3.49 20.17
C MET A 41 8.37 -4.16 20.42
N THR A 42 7.32 -3.36 20.42
CA THR A 42 5.94 -3.81 20.42
C THR A 42 5.36 -3.66 19.02
N VAL A 43 4.74 -4.72 18.52
CA VAL A 43 4.06 -4.76 17.21
C VAL A 43 2.59 -5.07 17.46
N GLN A 44 1.68 -4.29 16.89
CA GLN A 44 0.26 -4.59 16.99
C GLN A 44 -0.03 -5.93 16.27
N ASN A 45 -0.72 -6.85 16.95
CA ASN A 45 -1.08 -8.14 16.38
C ASN A 45 -2.22 -7.96 15.39
N LEU A 46 -1.85 -7.59 14.19
CA LEU A 46 -2.81 -7.28 13.15
C LEU A 46 -2.94 -8.41 12.11
N ALA A 47 -1.89 -9.22 11.88
CA ALA A 47 -1.92 -10.45 11.04
C ALA A 47 -1.35 -11.68 11.71
N TYR A 48 -1.75 -12.87 11.25
CA TYR A 48 -1.10 -14.12 11.67
C TYR A 48 0.36 -14.24 11.19
N SER A 49 0.70 -13.71 10.01
CA SER A 49 2.07 -13.70 9.47
C SER A 49 2.56 -12.27 9.27
N LYS A 50 3.76 -11.97 9.81
CA LYS A 50 4.36 -10.63 9.83
C LYS A 50 5.84 -10.76 9.50
N VAL A 51 6.36 -9.81 8.74
CA VAL A 51 7.81 -9.63 8.61
C VAL A 51 8.16 -8.31 9.27
N VAL A 52 8.95 -8.39 10.34
CA VAL A 52 9.41 -7.23 11.10
C VAL A 52 10.90 -7.10 10.87
N ASN A 53 11.32 -5.98 10.28
CA ASN A 53 12.72 -5.70 9.99
C ASN A 53 13.18 -4.44 10.70
N VAL A 54 14.46 -4.39 11.05
CA VAL A 54 15.15 -3.16 11.41
C VAL A 54 15.97 -2.72 10.22
N ILE A 55 15.68 -1.52 9.72
CA ILE A 55 16.41 -0.88 8.62
C ILE A 55 17.29 0.21 9.20
N TYR A 56 18.56 0.26 8.84
CA TYR A 56 19.50 1.23 9.40
C TYR A 56 20.41 1.88 8.34
N ALA A 57 20.81 3.12 8.65
CA ALA A 57 21.80 3.87 7.93
C ALA A 57 23.18 3.75 8.59
N ASN A 58 24.23 3.67 7.77
CA ASN A 58 25.60 3.77 8.27
C ASN A 58 25.95 5.20 8.73
N THR A 59 27.15 5.42 9.25
CA THR A 59 27.61 6.76 9.68
C THR A 59 27.69 7.79 8.54
N ALA A 60 27.75 7.35 7.29
CA ALA A 60 27.67 8.19 6.10
C ALA A 60 26.24 8.44 5.60
N GLN A 61 25.22 8.12 6.41
CA GLN A 61 23.79 8.23 6.07
C GLN A 61 23.34 7.45 4.83
N THR A 62 24.05 6.37 4.47
CA THR A 62 23.61 5.45 3.42
C THR A 62 22.62 4.45 3.99
N TRP A 63 21.36 4.50 3.51
CA TRP A 63 20.27 3.61 3.90
C TRP A 63 20.26 2.30 3.12
N GLY A 64 19.66 1.25 3.71
CA GLY A 64 19.37 -0.02 3.03
C GLY A 64 19.86 -1.27 3.77
N ASN A 65 20.66 -1.13 4.82
CA ASN A 65 21.07 -2.28 5.64
C ASN A 65 19.88 -2.77 6.46
N THR A 66 19.66 -4.09 6.46
CA THR A 66 18.46 -4.71 7.05
C THR A 66 18.85 -5.85 7.97
N CYS A 67 18.16 -5.99 9.10
CA CYS A 67 18.17 -7.21 9.89
C CYS A 67 16.74 -7.61 10.31
N ALA A 68 16.45 -8.91 10.33
CA ALA A 68 15.14 -9.40 10.76
C ALA A 68 15.01 -9.32 12.29
N ALA A 69 13.82 -8.94 12.75
CA ALA A 69 13.41 -9.10 14.13
C ALA A 69 12.69 -10.45 14.32
N SER A 70 12.72 -10.96 15.55
CA SER A 70 12.12 -12.22 15.94
C SER A 70 10.99 -11.99 16.93
N TYR A 71 9.88 -12.70 16.74
CA TYR A 71 8.80 -12.74 17.71
C TYR A 71 9.31 -13.29 19.04
N THR A 72 8.93 -12.66 20.14
CA THR A 72 9.28 -13.08 21.50
C THR A 72 8.05 -13.56 22.26
N SER A 73 6.96 -12.79 22.29
CA SER A 73 5.74 -13.13 23.05
C SER A 73 4.51 -12.33 22.59
N GLY A 74 3.32 -12.71 23.07
CA GLY A 74 2.03 -12.07 22.80
C GLY A 74 1.13 -12.87 21.82
N PRO A 75 0.00 -12.31 21.36
CA PRO A 75 -0.53 -11.01 21.74
C PRO A 75 -0.90 -10.93 23.22
N ASP A 76 -0.68 -9.78 23.84
CA ASP A 76 -1.21 -9.46 25.17
C ASP A 76 -2.70 -9.05 25.11
N SER A 77 -3.28 -8.67 26.26
CA SER A 77 -4.69 -8.23 26.36
C SER A 77 -5.01 -6.94 25.58
N THR A 78 -3.99 -6.22 25.11
CA THR A 78 -4.12 -5.04 24.24
C THR A 78 -3.90 -5.38 22.76
N ASN A 79 -3.86 -6.68 22.45
CA ASN A 79 -3.62 -7.21 21.11
C ASN A 79 -2.25 -6.82 20.55
N LYS A 80 -1.21 -6.78 21.39
CA LYS A 80 0.16 -6.42 20.98
C LYS A 80 1.17 -7.54 21.25
N GLU A 81 2.11 -7.71 20.34
CA GLU A 81 3.21 -8.66 20.41
C GLU A 81 4.52 -7.97 20.80
N THR A 82 5.38 -8.69 21.51
CA THR A 82 6.76 -8.28 21.76
C THR A 82 7.68 -8.98 20.78
N TRP A 83 8.53 -8.20 20.13
CA TRP A 83 9.55 -8.65 19.20
C TRP A 83 10.93 -8.17 19.66
N SER A 84 11.97 -8.89 19.30
CA SER A 84 13.37 -8.55 19.59
C SER A 84 14.21 -8.54 18.32
N PHE A 85 15.25 -7.71 18.28
CA PHE A 85 16.17 -7.64 17.15
C PHE A 85 17.61 -7.64 17.62
N ASN A 86 18.49 -8.17 16.76
CA ASN A 86 19.92 -8.25 16.99
C ASN A 86 20.64 -8.07 15.65
N CYS A 87 20.84 -6.83 15.25
CA CYS A 87 21.52 -6.49 14.00
C CYS A 87 23.03 -6.46 14.23
N ALA A 88 23.77 -7.24 13.46
CA ALA A 88 25.22 -7.04 13.33
C ALA A 88 25.47 -5.74 12.55
N ILE A 89 26.31 -4.87 13.09
CA ILE A 89 26.67 -3.58 12.50
C ILE A 89 28.10 -3.68 11.98
N GLY A 90 28.27 -3.38 10.69
CA GLY A 90 29.58 -3.39 10.04
C GLY A 90 30.49 -2.27 10.54
N SER A 91 31.74 -2.28 10.07
CA SER A 91 32.75 -1.25 10.41
C SER A 91 32.33 0.18 10.06
N ALA A 92 31.41 0.35 9.12
CA ALA A 92 30.82 1.65 8.77
C ALA A 92 29.90 2.23 9.87
N GLY A 93 29.65 1.48 10.95
CA GLY A 93 28.84 1.91 12.08
C GLY A 93 27.36 2.11 11.73
N ILE A 94 26.65 2.77 12.64
CA ILE A 94 25.24 3.10 12.52
C ILE A 94 25.01 4.56 12.94
N SER A 95 24.14 5.27 12.22
CA SER A 95 23.71 6.63 12.59
C SER A 95 22.23 6.69 12.98
N GLN A 96 21.38 5.96 12.27
CA GLN A 96 19.92 5.98 12.43
C GLN A 96 19.32 4.61 12.08
N PHE A 97 18.15 4.31 12.64
CA PHE A 97 17.38 3.14 12.26
C PHE A 97 15.87 3.40 12.37
N TYR A 98 15.09 2.59 11.66
CA TYR A 98 13.64 2.49 11.83
C TYR A 98 13.21 1.02 11.78
N VAL A 99 11.99 0.75 12.22
CA VAL A 99 11.38 -0.57 12.09
C VAL A 99 10.42 -0.58 10.92
N GLU A 100 10.57 -1.56 10.04
CA GLU A 100 9.64 -1.88 8.98
C GLU A 100 8.73 -3.04 9.42
N TYR A 101 7.43 -2.86 9.26
CA TYR A 101 6.41 -3.89 9.47
C TYR A 101 5.72 -4.20 8.16
N LYS A 102 5.89 -5.43 7.67
CA LYS A 102 5.26 -5.95 6.45
C LYS A 102 4.25 -7.01 6.80
N ASP A 103 3.11 -6.92 6.12
CA ASP A 103 1.94 -7.71 6.44
C ASP A 103 1.18 -8.09 5.16
N ASP A 104 0.81 -9.38 5.06
CA ASP A 104 0.09 -9.93 3.90
C ASP A 104 -1.37 -9.44 3.78
N ARG A 105 -1.90 -8.80 4.82
CA ARG A 105 -3.24 -8.21 4.84
C ARG A 105 -3.39 -7.01 3.95
N ILE A 106 -2.32 -6.39 3.44
CA ILE A 106 -2.50 -5.30 2.47
C ILE A 106 -3.19 -5.84 1.21
N LEU A 107 -2.75 -6.98 0.69
CA LEU A 107 -3.38 -7.63 -0.47
C LEU A 107 -4.77 -8.17 -0.14
N ALA A 108 -4.96 -8.70 1.08
CA ALA A 108 -6.28 -9.14 1.54
C ALA A 108 -7.26 -7.97 1.69
N THR A 109 -6.78 -6.82 2.18
CA THR A 109 -7.54 -5.57 2.33
C THR A 109 -7.93 -5.04 0.97
N ILE A 110 -7.02 -5.01 0.00
CA ILE A 110 -7.34 -4.61 -1.39
C ILE A 110 -8.44 -5.52 -1.94
N PHE A 111 -8.30 -6.84 -1.82
CA PHE A 111 -9.33 -7.78 -2.28
C PHE A 111 -10.71 -7.49 -1.65
N GLN A 112 -10.75 -7.27 -0.33
CA GLN A 112 -12.00 -6.98 0.38
C GLN A 112 -12.57 -5.59 0.06
N LEU A 113 -11.70 -4.60 -0.16
CA LEU A 113 -12.04 -3.23 -0.53
C LEU A 113 -12.64 -3.18 -1.94
N GLU A 114 -12.02 -3.88 -2.88
CA GLU A 114 -12.52 -3.99 -4.24
C GLU A 114 -13.84 -4.77 -4.29
N SER A 115 -13.94 -5.85 -3.52
CA SER A 115 -15.17 -6.64 -3.42
C SER A 115 -16.39 -5.81 -2.97
N GLY A 116 -16.22 -4.89 -2.01
CA GLY A 116 -17.33 -4.01 -1.62
C GLY A 116 -17.58 -2.88 -2.61
N PHE A 117 -16.55 -2.29 -3.23
CA PHE A 117 -16.75 -1.25 -4.25
C PHE A 117 -17.39 -1.77 -5.54
N ILE A 118 -17.28 -3.08 -5.84
CA ILE A 118 -18.08 -3.71 -6.90
C ILE A 118 -19.58 -3.57 -6.61
N ASN A 119 -19.99 -3.74 -5.35
CA ASN A 119 -21.40 -3.65 -4.96
C ASN A 119 -21.86 -2.21 -4.75
N GLU A 120 -20.96 -1.34 -4.25
CA GLU A 120 -21.24 0.07 -4.01
C GLU A 120 -21.49 0.81 -5.32
N TYR A 121 -20.66 0.60 -6.36
CA TYR A 121 -20.74 1.39 -7.59
C TYR A 121 -21.31 0.58 -8.74
N THR A 122 -22.47 0.99 -9.25
CA THR A 122 -23.10 0.37 -10.43
C THR A 122 -22.17 0.39 -11.65
N LEU A 123 -21.32 1.41 -11.77
CA LEU A 123 -20.26 1.50 -12.76
C LEU A 123 -19.36 0.26 -12.79
N ASN A 124 -18.99 -0.27 -11.62
CA ASN A 124 -18.12 -1.44 -11.51
C ASN A 124 -18.80 -2.73 -12.01
N GLN A 125 -20.13 -2.77 -12.02
CA GLN A 125 -20.91 -3.91 -12.51
C GLN A 125 -21.14 -3.83 -14.02
N ASN A 126 -21.30 -2.63 -14.56
CA ASN A 126 -21.73 -2.45 -15.95
C ASN A 126 -20.58 -2.21 -16.93
N VAL A 127 -19.47 -1.62 -16.47
CA VAL A 127 -18.37 -1.24 -17.35
C VAL A 127 -17.17 -2.13 -17.06
N LYS A 128 -17.04 -3.24 -17.80
CA LYS A 128 -16.02 -4.29 -17.55
C LYS A 128 -14.81 -4.23 -18.48
N VAL A 129 -14.93 -3.59 -19.64
CA VAL A 129 -13.88 -3.50 -20.66
C VAL A 129 -13.78 -2.07 -21.18
N ASP A 130 -12.62 -1.71 -21.72
CA ASP A 130 -12.44 -0.44 -22.45
C ASP A 130 -12.96 -0.51 -23.89
N GLY A 131 -12.82 0.59 -24.65
CA GLY A 131 -13.25 0.66 -26.06
C GLY A 131 -12.49 -0.29 -27.00
N SER A 132 -11.39 -0.90 -26.56
CA SER A 132 -10.64 -1.94 -27.29
C SER A 132 -10.98 -3.36 -26.78
N GLY A 133 -11.96 -3.50 -25.90
CA GLY A 133 -12.34 -4.78 -25.31
C GLY A 133 -11.39 -5.29 -24.22
N LEU A 134 -10.43 -4.47 -23.77
CA LEU A 134 -9.48 -4.88 -22.73
C LEU A 134 -10.10 -4.76 -21.33
N PRO A 135 -9.88 -5.72 -20.42
CA PRO A 135 -10.49 -5.71 -19.09
C PRO A 135 -10.14 -4.47 -18.27
N LEU A 136 -11.11 -3.98 -17.50
CA LEU A 136 -10.97 -2.90 -16.52
C LEU A 136 -11.05 -3.48 -15.11
N SER A 137 -10.26 -2.93 -14.18
CA SER A 137 -10.36 -3.28 -12.76
C SER A 137 -11.45 -2.47 -12.06
N VAL A 138 -11.55 -2.62 -10.74
CA VAL A 138 -12.55 -1.92 -9.92
C VAL A 138 -12.18 -0.43 -9.78
N ALA A 139 -13.19 0.43 -9.95
CA ALA A 139 -13.15 1.84 -9.62
C ALA A 139 -13.29 2.02 -8.10
N ILE A 140 -12.38 2.77 -7.48
CA ILE A 140 -12.24 2.85 -6.02
C ILE A 140 -12.56 4.24 -5.53
N GLY A 141 -13.33 4.36 -4.44
CA GLY A 141 -13.61 5.64 -3.77
C GLY A 141 -12.73 5.84 -2.54
N ARG A 142 -13.13 6.75 -1.65
CA ARG A 142 -12.41 7.00 -0.39
C ARG A 142 -12.70 5.93 0.67
N TYR A 143 -13.99 5.65 0.90
CA TYR A 143 -14.50 4.64 1.82
C TYR A 143 -15.97 4.30 1.47
N TYR A 144 -16.50 3.19 1.99
CA TYR A 144 -17.90 2.80 1.75
C TYR A 144 -18.89 3.75 2.42
N GLY A 145 -20.01 4.01 1.75
CA GLY A 145 -21.01 4.94 2.25
C GLY A 145 -20.55 6.39 2.33
N ASP A 146 -19.42 6.74 1.68
CA ASP A 146 -19.07 8.14 1.47
C ASP A 146 -20.23 8.88 0.79
N THR A 147 -20.46 10.12 1.19
CA THR A 147 -21.56 10.96 0.69
C THR A 147 -21.05 12.14 -0.14
N TYR A 148 -19.77 12.47 -0.10
CA TYR A 148 -19.26 13.63 -0.85
C TYR A 148 -19.19 13.34 -2.35
N ASP A 149 -20.00 14.04 -3.14
CA ASP A 149 -20.15 13.80 -4.58
C ASP A 149 -19.19 14.63 -5.47
N GLY A 150 -18.34 15.45 -4.85
CA GLY A 150 -17.42 16.37 -5.53
C GLY A 150 -17.90 17.83 -5.50
N ALA A 151 -19.13 18.09 -5.07
CA ALA A 151 -19.65 19.44 -4.85
C ALA A 151 -20.48 19.56 -3.56
N ASN A 152 -21.26 18.52 -3.25
CA ASN A 152 -22.22 18.45 -2.14
C ASN A 152 -22.14 17.08 -1.44
N ASN A 153 -23.06 16.87 -0.50
CA ASN A 153 -23.25 15.58 0.17
C ASN A 153 -24.49 14.87 -0.38
N SER A 154 -24.26 13.89 -1.25
CA SER A 154 -25.26 12.93 -1.72
C SER A 154 -24.70 11.52 -1.65
N LYS A 155 -24.05 11.06 -2.73
CA LYS A 155 -23.42 9.76 -2.85
C LYS A 155 -21.99 9.94 -3.34
N GLY A 156 -21.05 9.44 -2.55
CA GLY A 156 -19.64 9.45 -2.88
C GLY A 156 -19.32 8.56 -4.06
N ASN A 157 -18.24 8.90 -4.75
CA ASN A 157 -17.89 8.33 -6.03
C ASN A 157 -16.48 7.74 -6.05
N PRO A 158 -16.12 7.02 -7.12
CA PRO A 158 -14.73 6.74 -7.43
C PRO A 158 -13.86 7.99 -7.55
N TRP A 159 -12.62 7.88 -7.09
CA TRP A 159 -11.58 8.89 -7.25
C TRP A 159 -10.46 8.34 -8.14
N TYR A 160 -9.87 9.21 -8.95
CA TYR A 160 -8.73 8.81 -9.78
C TYR A 160 -7.54 8.41 -8.91
N LEU A 161 -7.23 9.22 -7.91
CA LEU A 161 -6.07 9.00 -7.04
C LEU A 161 -6.17 7.70 -6.24
N THR A 162 -7.35 7.32 -5.76
CA THR A 162 -7.53 6.09 -4.95
C THR A 162 -7.47 4.86 -5.84
N THR A 163 -8.04 4.93 -7.04
CA THR A 163 -7.94 3.86 -8.06
C THR A 163 -6.48 3.66 -8.48
N LEU A 164 -5.72 4.74 -8.66
CA LEU A 164 -4.28 4.70 -8.94
C LEU A 164 -3.46 4.19 -7.75
N SER A 165 -3.83 4.53 -6.53
CA SER A 165 -3.14 4.08 -5.30
C SER A 165 -3.21 2.56 -5.13
N VAL A 166 -4.31 1.92 -5.55
CA VAL A 166 -4.38 0.46 -5.60
C VAL A 166 -3.40 -0.10 -6.64
N ALA A 167 -3.36 0.47 -7.85
CA ALA A 167 -2.40 0.07 -8.88
C ALA A 167 -0.94 0.18 -8.39
N GLU A 168 -0.58 1.32 -7.81
CA GLU A 168 0.75 1.57 -7.24
C GLU A 168 1.10 0.53 -6.18
N THR A 169 0.18 0.26 -5.25
CA THR A 169 0.39 -0.72 -4.17
C THR A 169 0.65 -2.11 -4.74
N ILE A 170 -0.10 -2.51 -5.76
CA ILE A 170 0.05 -3.80 -6.43
C ILE A 170 1.42 -3.92 -7.14
N TYR A 171 1.87 -2.89 -7.86
CA TYR A 171 3.20 -2.90 -8.48
C TYR A 171 4.32 -2.95 -7.43
N ARG A 172 4.17 -2.21 -6.32
CA ARG A 172 5.14 -2.22 -5.22
C ARG A 172 5.18 -3.58 -4.52
N ALA A 173 4.04 -4.24 -4.34
CA ALA A 173 3.99 -5.60 -3.80
C ALA A 173 4.72 -6.60 -4.72
N ALA A 174 4.43 -6.57 -6.03
CA ALA A 174 5.14 -7.40 -7.01
C ALA A 174 6.65 -7.12 -7.01
N THR A 175 7.06 -5.85 -6.95
CA THR A 175 8.46 -5.45 -6.85
C THR A 175 9.13 -6.01 -5.59
N ALA A 176 8.46 -5.94 -4.45
CA ALA A 176 8.97 -6.49 -3.20
C ALA A 176 9.18 -8.01 -3.29
N TYR A 177 8.27 -8.74 -3.94
CA TYR A 177 8.41 -10.17 -4.19
C TYR A 177 9.57 -10.51 -5.11
N VAL A 178 9.76 -9.76 -6.20
CA VAL A 178 10.90 -9.93 -7.11
C VAL A 178 12.21 -9.71 -6.39
N LYS A 179 12.34 -8.62 -5.62
CA LYS A 179 13.54 -8.31 -4.83
C LYS A 179 13.81 -9.35 -3.73
N ALA A 180 12.76 -9.91 -3.13
CA ALA A 180 12.89 -10.96 -2.12
C ALA A 180 13.25 -12.33 -2.70
N GLY A 181 13.13 -12.53 -4.01
CA GLY A 181 13.38 -13.81 -4.67
C GLY A 181 12.38 -14.91 -4.28
N SER A 182 11.27 -14.57 -3.62
CA SER A 182 10.24 -15.52 -3.19
C SER A 182 8.90 -14.84 -2.88
N ILE A 183 7.82 -15.63 -2.95
CA ILE A 183 6.45 -15.23 -2.56
C ILE A 183 5.92 -16.26 -1.57
N THR A 184 5.53 -15.83 -0.38
CA THR A 184 4.76 -16.66 0.55
C THR A 184 3.27 -16.39 0.35
N VAL A 185 2.54 -17.40 -0.11
CA VAL A 185 1.08 -17.40 -0.22
C VAL A 185 0.49 -17.95 1.07
N THR A 186 -0.34 -17.14 1.72
CA THR A 186 -1.06 -17.47 2.96
C THR A 186 -2.56 -17.44 2.70
N ALA A 187 -3.36 -17.95 3.63
CA ALA A 187 -4.82 -17.88 3.52
C ALA A 187 -5.37 -16.43 3.38
N ASN A 188 -4.60 -15.42 3.82
CA ASN A 188 -5.01 -14.02 3.72
C ASN A 188 -4.84 -13.49 2.28
N ASN A 189 -3.62 -13.56 1.74
CA ASN A 189 -3.31 -12.98 0.43
C ASN A 189 -3.75 -13.88 -0.74
N GLN A 190 -3.95 -15.18 -0.51
CA GLN A 190 -4.46 -16.12 -1.51
C GLN A 190 -5.81 -15.68 -2.08
N LYS A 191 -6.62 -14.94 -1.31
CA LYS A 191 -7.91 -14.39 -1.80
C LYS A 191 -7.72 -13.46 -2.99
N LEU A 192 -6.68 -12.61 -2.98
CA LEU A 192 -6.38 -11.77 -4.13
C LEU A 192 -5.90 -12.61 -5.32
N PHE A 193 -5.02 -13.59 -5.09
CA PHE A 193 -4.45 -14.40 -6.16
C PHE A 193 -5.49 -15.30 -6.83
N ASN A 194 -6.35 -15.95 -6.06
CA ASN A 194 -7.33 -16.90 -6.58
C ASN A 194 -8.73 -16.30 -6.77
N GLY A 195 -8.97 -15.10 -6.24
CA GLY A 195 -10.24 -14.41 -6.37
C GLY A 195 -10.59 -14.14 -7.83
N ALA A 196 -11.89 -14.18 -8.14
CA ALA A 196 -12.36 -13.90 -9.49
C ALA A 196 -12.13 -12.42 -9.86
N SER A 197 -11.89 -12.18 -11.15
CA SER A 197 -11.91 -10.82 -11.69
C SER A 197 -13.30 -10.17 -11.52
N PRO A 198 -13.38 -8.85 -11.28
CA PRO A 198 -12.27 -7.90 -11.35
C PRO A 198 -11.47 -7.73 -10.05
N ALA A 199 -11.91 -8.25 -8.90
CA ALA A 199 -11.24 -8.04 -7.61
C ALA A 199 -10.05 -8.98 -7.33
N GLY A 200 -9.83 -10.01 -8.16
CA GLY A 200 -8.71 -10.93 -8.03
C GLY A 200 -8.13 -11.38 -9.37
N LEU A 201 -7.04 -12.15 -9.29
CA LEU A 201 -6.24 -12.56 -10.45
C LEU A 201 -6.79 -13.79 -11.18
N GLY A 202 -7.69 -14.56 -10.56
CA GLY A 202 -8.26 -15.78 -11.13
C GLY A 202 -7.27 -16.94 -11.27
N LEU A 203 -6.22 -16.97 -10.46
CA LEU A 203 -5.27 -18.08 -10.44
C LEU A 203 -5.80 -19.24 -9.57
N ASN A 204 -5.05 -20.35 -9.53
CA ASN A 204 -5.30 -21.48 -8.62
C ASN A 204 -4.00 -21.86 -7.91
N ILE A 205 -3.59 -21.01 -6.96
CA ILE A 205 -2.33 -21.16 -6.23
C ILE A 205 -2.62 -21.65 -4.81
N ALA A 206 -1.95 -22.71 -4.38
CA ALA A 206 -2.04 -23.21 -3.00
C ALA A 206 -1.28 -22.30 -2.02
N THR A 207 -1.50 -22.49 -0.72
CA THR A 207 -0.64 -21.86 0.28
C THR A 207 0.76 -22.49 0.25
N GLY A 208 1.78 -21.69 0.57
CA GLY A 208 3.18 -22.12 0.54
C GLY A 208 4.12 -21.03 0.05
N THR A 209 5.41 -21.33 0.01
CA THR A 209 6.44 -20.41 -0.47
C THR A 209 6.91 -20.83 -1.85
N TYR A 210 6.85 -19.90 -2.80
CA TYR A 210 7.28 -20.09 -4.18
C TYR A 210 8.54 -19.28 -4.44
N ALA A 211 9.64 -19.95 -4.79
CA ALA A 211 10.90 -19.29 -5.14
C ALA A 211 10.81 -18.62 -6.52
N ALA A 212 11.63 -17.60 -6.73
CA ALA A 212 11.80 -16.95 -8.02
C ALA A 212 12.10 -17.97 -9.14
N GLY A 213 11.51 -17.74 -10.32
CA GLY A 213 11.62 -18.64 -11.47
C GLY A 213 10.64 -19.83 -11.46
N SER A 214 10.00 -20.15 -10.33
CA SER A 214 8.94 -21.17 -10.32
C SER A 214 7.70 -20.71 -11.11
N ALA A 215 6.95 -21.66 -11.68
CA ALA A 215 5.75 -21.35 -12.47
C ALA A 215 4.73 -20.50 -11.70
N ASN A 216 4.47 -20.84 -10.43
CA ASN A 216 3.54 -20.10 -9.58
C ASN A 216 4.06 -18.69 -9.24
N PHE A 217 5.37 -18.54 -8.99
CA PHE A 217 5.97 -17.22 -8.79
C PHE A 217 5.77 -16.33 -10.03
N ASN A 218 6.12 -16.84 -11.21
CA ASN A 218 6.01 -16.09 -12.46
C ASN A 218 4.54 -15.73 -12.76
N ALA A 219 3.61 -16.65 -12.55
CA ALA A 219 2.18 -16.42 -12.73
C ALA A 219 1.64 -15.32 -11.79
N ILE A 220 2.06 -15.31 -10.52
CA ILE A 220 1.65 -14.27 -9.57
C ILE A 220 2.20 -12.90 -9.98
N ILE A 221 3.50 -12.80 -10.31
CA ILE A 221 4.10 -11.52 -10.72
C ILE A 221 3.44 -10.96 -11.99
N GLN A 222 3.25 -11.79 -13.01
CA GLN A 222 2.56 -11.39 -14.24
C GLN A 222 1.10 -11.00 -13.97
N GLY A 223 0.42 -11.76 -13.11
CA GLY A 223 -0.95 -11.49 -12.68
C GLY A 223 -1.06 -10.13 -12.00
N LEU A 224 -0.20 -9.83 -11.01
CA LEU A 224 -0.16 -8.54 -10.30
C LEU A 224 0.17 -7.38 -11.25
N GLN A 225 1.14 -7.55 -12.16
CA GLN A 225 1.46 -6.52 -13.16
C GLN A 225 0.24 -6.22 -14.04
N THR A 226 -0.42 -7.26 -14.56
CA THR A 226 -1.63 -7.12 -15.37
C THR A 226 -2.77 -6.48 -14.57
N TYR A 227 -2.88 -6.80 -13.29
CA TYR A 227 -3.89 -6.27 -12.38
C TYR A 227 -3.73 -4.77 -12.13
N GLY A 228 -2.50 -4.30 -11.91
CA GLY A 228 -2.20 -2.87 -11.88
C GLY A 228 -2.54 -2.17 -13.21
N ASP A 229 -2.20 -2.79 -14.35
CA ASP A 229 -2.46 -2.22 -15.68
C ASP A 229 -3.97 -2.04 -15.93
N LYS A 230 -4.81 -2.94 -15.40
CA LYS A 230 -6.28 -2.83 -15.46
C LYS A 230 -6.83 -1.65 -14.65
N HIS A 231 -6.18 -1.23 -13.56
CA HIS A 231 -6.55 -0.04 -12.78
C HIS A 231 -6.14 1.26 -13.48
N ILE A 232 -4.93 1.32 -14.04
CA ILE A 232 -4.51 2.46 -14.88
C ILE A 232 -5.47 2.62 -16.07
N ARG A 233 -5.85 1.50 -16.70
CA ARG A 233 -6.83 1.50 -17.80
C ARG A 233 -8.20 2.00 -17.36
N ARG A 234 -8.67 1.65 -16.16
CA ARG A 234 -9.92 2.18 -15.58
C ARG A 234 -9.88 3.71 -15.48
N VAL A 235 -8.79 4.25 -14.97
CA VAL A 235 -8.58 5.70 -14.84
C VAL A 235 -8.51 6.37 -16.20
N LYS A 236 -7.78 5.79 -17.16
CA LYS A 236 -7.73 6.29 -18.54
C LYS A 236 -9.10 6.29 -19.21
N TYR A 237 -9.89 5.24 -19.01
CA TYR A 237 -11.21 5.08 -19.63
C TYR A 237 -12.20 6.16 -19.17
N HIS A 238 -12.13 6.58 -17.90
CA HIS A 238 -12.98 7.62 -17.32
C HIS A 238 -12.30 8.99 -17.24
N GLY A 239 -11.15 9.17 -17.87
CA GLY A 239 -10.49 10.48 -17.96
C GLY A 239 -11.25 11.40 -18.91
N ALA A 240 -11.21 12.71 -18.65
CA ALA A 240 -11.73 13.69 -19.59
C ALA A 240 -10.88 13.72 -20.89
N ALA A 241 -11.40 14.40 -21.91
CA ALA A 241 -10.67 14.63 -23.16
C ALA A 241 -9.26 15.18 -22.87
N GLY A 242 -8.27 14.81 -23.67
CA GLY A 242 -6.88 15.26 -23.45
C GLY A 242 -6.18 14.65 -22.22
N TYR A 243 -6.75 13.61 -21.61
CA TYR A 243 -6.24 13.00 -20.37
C TYR A 243 -6.29 13.93 -19.16
N HIS A 244 -7.30 14.79 -19.11
CA HIS A 244 -7.60 15.58 -17.93
C HIS A 244 -8.19 14.69 -16.82
N PHE A 245 -7.63 14.78 -15.61
CA PHE A 245 -8.10 14.03 -14.44
C PHE A 245 -8.67 14.96 -13.39
N ASN A 246 -9.98 14.85 -13.18
CA ASN A 246 -10.68 15.54 -12.10
C ASN A 246 -10.36 14.93 -10.73
N GLU A 247 -11.06 15.36 -9.70
CA GLU A 247 -11.09 14.71 -8.40
C GLU A 247 -11.78 13.34 -8.47
N GLN A 248 -12.94 13.26 -9.13
CA GLN A 248 -13.82 12.09 -9.12
C GLN A 248 -14.40 11.77 -10.51
N TYR A 249 -14.98 10.58 -10.64
CA TYR A 249 -15.84 10.22 -11.77
C TYR A 249 -17.07 9.48 -11.26
N ASN A 250 -18.22 9.70 -11.90
CA ASN A 250 -19.53 9.31 -11.38
C ASN A 250 -19.66 7.80 -11.16
N ARG A 251 -20.14 7.41 -9.96
CA ARG A 251 -20.30 6.01 -9.55
C ARG A 251 -21.25 5.18 -10.39
N ASP A 252 -22.12 5.82 -11.17
CA ASP A 252 -23.13 5.16 -11.99
C ASP A 252 -22.81 5.31 -13.48
N THR A 253 -22.44 6.51 -13.94
CA THR A 253 -22.22 6.81 -15.37
C THR A 253 -20.75 6.82 -15.79
N GLY A 254 -19.81 7.00 -14.86
CA GLY A 254 -18.40 7.23 -15.17
C GLY A 254 -18.06 8.63 -15.68
N SER A 255 -19.03 9.55 -15.72
CA SER A 255 -18.80 10.94 -16.14
C SER A 255 -17.86 11.67 -15.16
N VAL A 256 -16.92 12.46 -15.69
CA VAL A 256 -15.99 13.26 -14.86
C VAL A 256 -16.76 14.25 -13.96
N GLN A 257 -16.31 14.45 -12.72
CA GLN A 257 -16.95 15.37 -11.76
C GLN A 257 -16.00 15.79 -10.62
N GLY A 258 -16.46 16.73 -9.79
CA GLY A 258 -15.63 17.34 -8.75
C GLY A 258 -14.60 18.32 -9.33
N VAL A 259 -13.57 18.65 -8.56
CA VAL A 259 -12.55 19.64 -8.96
C VAL A 259 -11.87 19.22 -10.27
N ASN A 260 -11.85 20.12 -11.24
CA ASN A 260 -11.13 19.92 -12.51
C ASN A 260 -9.63 19.92 -12.26
N ASP A 261 -8.90 19.06 -12.99
CA ASP A 261 -7.43 19.05 -12.99
C ASP A 261 -6.80 19.00 -11.59
N LEU A 262 -7.32 18.09 -10.75
CA LEU A 262 -6.81 17.97 -9.38
C LEU A 262 -5.34 17.54 -9.43
N THR A 263 -4.44 18.41 -8.96
CA THR A 263 -2.99 18.17 -8.93
C THR A 263 -2.62 16.80 -8.33
N TRP A 264 -3.36 16.36 -7.32
CA TRP A 264 -3.12 15.07 -6.67
C TRP A 264 -3.47 13.86 -7.57
N SER A 265 -4.49 13.97 -8.43
CA SER A 265 -4.78 12.93 -9.42
C SER A 265 -3.58 12.73 -10.36
N TYR A 266 -2.95 13.80 -10.83
CA TYR A 266 -1.73 13.71 -11.63
C TYR A 266 -0.53 13.17 -10.86
N ALA A 267 -0.30 13.65 -9.63
CA ALA A 267 0.79 13.16 -8.79
C ALA A 267 0.68 11.64 -8.56
N SER A 268 -0.54 11.14 -8.30
CA SER A 268 -0.78 9.71 -8.11
C SER A 268 -0.52 8.89 -9.39
N LEU A 269 -0.77 9.44 -10.58
CA LEU A 269 -0.45 8.77 -11.84
C LEU A 269 1.07 8.67 -12.03
N ILE A 270 1.80 9.74 -11.72
CA ILE A 270 3.26 9.79 -11.82
C ILE A 270 3.90 8.75 -10.89
N THR A 271 3.48 8.69 -9.62
CA THR A 271 4.03 7.72 -8.65
C THR A 271 3.66 6.28 -9.01
N THR A 272 2.44 6.06 -9.50
CA THR A 272 2.01 4.76 -10.03
C THR A 272 2.89 4.33 -11.22
N ASN A 273 3.19 5.25 -12.14
CA ASN A 273 4.04 4.97 -13.29
C ASN A 273 5.48 4.65 -12.85
N TYR A 274 6.04 5.35 -11.85
CA TYR A 274 7.35 4.99 -11.30
C TYR A 274 7.37 3.57 -10.72
N ALA A 275 6.35 3.20 -9.94
CA ALA A 275 6.25 1.84 -9.40
C ALA A 275 6.11 0.77 -10.51
N ARG A 276 5.36 1.08 -11.57
CA ARG A 276 5.20 0.20 -12.73
C ARG A 276 6.52 0.01 -13.49
N GLU A 277 7.25 1.08 -13.77
CA GLU A 277 8.51 1.02 -14.52
C GLU A 277 9.63 0.37 -13.70
N GLU A 278 9.66 0.55 -12.38
CA GLU A 278 10.54 -0.21 -11.49
C GLU A 278 10.30 -1.71 -11.58
N LEU A 279 9.03 -2.14 -11.48
CA LEU A 279 8.68 -3.56 -11.63
C LEU A 279 9.12 -4.11 -13.00
N LYS A 280 8.82 -3.37 -14.08
CA LYS A 280 9.19 -3.77 -15.44
C LYS A 280 10.69 -3.95 -15.61
N ALA A 281 11.49 -3.02 -15.09
CA ALA A 281 12.95 -3.12 -15.19
C ALA A 281 13.50 -4.38 -14.52
N LEU A 282 12.89 -4.80 -13.41
CA LEU A 282 13.28 -6.02 -12.69
C LEU A 282 12.80 -7.30 -13.39
N THR A 283 11.64 -7.28 -14.04
CA THR A 283 11.06 -8.47 -14.69
C THR A 283 11.47 -8.63 -16.15
N SER A 284 11.95 -7.57 -16.82
CA SER A 284 12.53 -7.65 -18.17
C SER A 284 13.99 -8.12 -18.20
N SER A 285 14.64 -8.16 -17.03
CA SER A 285 16.05 -8.50 -16.86
C SER A 285 16.28 -9.94 -16.38
N ALA A 286 15.21 -10.73 -16.27
CA ALA A 286 15.20 -12.14 -15.84
C ALA A 286 14.71 -13.03 -16.98
#